data_AF-O15580-F1
#
_entry.id   AF-O15580-F1
#
_cell.length_a   1.000
_cell.length_b   1.000
_cell.length_c   1.000
_cell.angle_alpha   90.00
_cell.angle_beta   90.00
_cell.angle_gamma   90.00
#
_symmetry.space_group_name_H-M   'P 1'
#
loop_
_entity.id
_entity.type
_entity.pdbx_description
1 polymer ?
#
loop_
_entity_poly.entity_id
_entity_poly.type
_entity_poly.pdbx_seq_one_letter_code
_entity_poly.pdbx_strand_id
1 'polypeptide(L)' 'EIKKEISAFLKKTGYNPDKIPFVPISGFQGDNMIEPSTNMPWYKGPTLIGALDSVTPPERPVDKPLRLPLQDVYS' A
#
# COMPACT_ATOMS: atom_id res chain seq x y z
N GLU A 1 -12.81 13.84 2.47
CA GLU A 1 -11.94 14.70 3.31
C GLU A 1 -10.56 14.08 3.52
N ILE A 2 -10.45 12.91 4.16
CA ILE A 2 -9.20 12.17 4.41
C ILE A 2 -8.30 12.05 3.17
N LYS A 3 -8.86 11.67 2.01
CA LYS A 3 -8.09 11.56 0.75
C LYS A 3 -7.37 12.85 0.37
N LYS A 4 -8.00 14.02 0.60
CA LYS A 4 -7.43 15.34 0.25
C LYS A 4 -6.28 15.71 1.19
N GLU A 5 -6.45 15.47 2.48
CA GLU A 5 -5.44 15.76 3.51
C GLU A 5 -4.20 14.87 3.34
N ILE A 6 -4.40 13.56 3.18
CA ILE A 6 -3.30 12.61 2.93
C ILE A 6 -2.62 12.90 1.58
N SER A 7 -3.38 13.27 0.53
CA SER A 7 -2.76 13.66 -0.75
C SER A 7 -1.89 14.91 -0.63
N ALA A 8 -2.29 15.89 0.19
CA ALA A 8 -1.48 17.08 0.45
C ALA A 8 -0.20 16.74 1.24
N PHE A 9 -0.31 15.84 2.23
CA PHE A 9 0.83 15.34 2.98
C PHE A 9 1.82 14.57 2.10
N LEU A 10 1.32 13.65 1.26
CA LEU A 10 2.14 12.86 0.33
C LEU A 10 2.92 13.76 -0.64
N LYS A 11 2.27 14.79 -1.19
CA LYS A 11 2.93 15.79 -2.05
C LYS A 11 4.05 16.52 -1.30
N LYS A 12 3.85 16.87 -0.03
CA LYS A 12 4.86 17.55 0.79
C LYS A 12 6.08 16.67 1.08
N THR A 13 5.86 15.37 1.27
CA THR A 13 6.92 14.38 1.51
C THR A 13 7.64 13.95 0.22
N GLY A 14 7.17 14.41 -0.95
CA GLY A 14 7.79 14.12 -2.25
C GLY A 14 7.26 12.86 -2.95
N TYR A 15 6.17 12.27 -2.46
CA TYR A 15 5.52 11.14 -3.10
C TYR A 15 4.44 11.60 -4.09
N ASN A 16 4.30 10.86 -5.19
CA ASN A 16 3.23 11.11 -6.15
C ASN A 16 1.91 10.45 -5.66
N PRO A 17 0.89 11.22 -5.27
CA PRO A 17 -0.38 10.67 -4.78
C PRO A 17 -1.16 9.90 -5.85
N ASP A 18 -0.91 10.12 -7.14
CA ASP A 18 -1.60 9.41 -8.22
C ASP A 18 -1.17 7.94 -8.32
N LYS A 19 0.03 7.62 -7.82
CA LYS A 19 0.56 6.26 -7.74
C LYS A 19 0.16 5.53 -6.46
N ILE A 20 -0.53 6.20 -5.55
CA ILE A 20 -0.86 5.63 -4.22
C ILE A 20 -2.36 5.29 -4.20
N PRO A 21 -2.72 3.99 -4.20
CA PRO A 21 -4.12 3.60 -4.10
C PRO A 21 -4.66 3.91 -2.71
N PHE A 22 -5.88 4.46 -2.67
CA PHE A 22 -6.62 4.70 -1.42
C PHE A 22 -7.71 3.65 -1.27
N VAL A 23 -7.53 2.72 -0.33
CA VAL A 23 -8.47 1.63 -0.07
C VAL A 23 -9.09 1.83 1.32
N PRO A 24 -10.41 2.03 1.44
CA PRO A 24 -11.09 2.03 2.73
C PRO A 24 -11.18 0.59 3.23
N ILE A 25 -10.59 0.30 4.39
CA ILE A 25 -10.56 -1.03 5.00
C ILE A 25 -11.18 -1.01 6.39
N SER A 26 -11.78 -2.12 6.81
CA SER A 26 -12.19 -2.35 8.20
C SER A 26 -11.38 -3.50 8.79
N GLY A 27 -10.46 -3.16 9.71
CA GLY A 27 -9.62 -4.14 10.42
C GLY A 27 -10.40 -5.17 11.22
N PHE A 28 -11.50 -4.74 11.82
CA PHE A 28 -12.28 -5.53 12.77
C PHE A 28 -13.30 -6.44 12.08
N GLN A 29 -13.91 -5.97 11.00
CA GLN A 29 -14.92 -6.73 10.24
C GLN A 29 -14.34 -7.47 9.03
N GLY A 30 -13.09 -7.18 8.64
CA GLY A 30 -12.44 -7.78 7.48
C GLY A 30 -12.84 -7.16 6.14
N ASP A 31 -13.54 -6.02 6.14
CA ASP A 31 -14.04 -5.40 4.92
C ASP A 31 -12.90 -4.89 4.01
N ASN A 32 -13.00 -5.19 2.71
CA ASN A 32 -12.07 -4.78 1.66
C ASN A 32 -10.62 -5.26 1.85
N MET A 33 -10.38 -6.28 2.69
CA MET A 33 -9.06 -6.89 2.84
C MET A 33 -8.74 -7.83 1.67
N ILE A 34 -9.53 -8.88 1.51
CA ILE A 34 -9.37 -9.91 0.48
C ILE A 34 -10.52 -9.77 -0.53
N GLU A 35 -11.75 -9.75 -0.01
CA GLU A 35 -12.97 -9.65 -0.79
C GLU A 35 -13.61 -8.25 -0.69
N PRO A 36 -14.31 -7.79 -1.75
CA PRO A 36 -15.04 -6.53 -1.71
C PRO A 36 -16.21 -6.62 -0.73
N SER A 37 -16.31 -5.63 0.16
CA SER A 37 -17.38 -5.59 1.16
C SER A 37 -18.70 -5.11 0.58
N THR A 38 -19.80 -5.76 0.97
CA THR A 38 -21.17 -5.31 0.71
C THR A 38 -21.60 -4.11 1.56
N ASN A 39 -20.89 -3.82 2.66
CA ASN A 39 -21.19 -2.69 3.55
C ASN A 39 -20.78 -1.33 2.95
N MET A 40 -19.93 -1.34 1.91
CA MET A 40 -19.42 -0.13 1.26
C MET A 40 -19.77 -0.11 -0.24
N PRO A 41 -21.06 -0.05 -0.62
CA PRO A 41 -21.50 -0.11 -2.01
C PRO A 41 -21.04 1.09 -2.87
N TRP A 42 -20.59 2.16 -2.22
CA TRP A 42 -20.04 3.35 -2.85
C TRP A 42 -18.58 3.17 -3.32
N TYR A 43 -17.86 2.16 -2.81
CA TYR A 43 -16.48 1.88 -3.18
C TYR A 43 -16.41 0.76 -4.23
N LYS A 44 -15.90 1.09 -5.42
CA LYS A 44 -15.70 0.15 -6.55
C LYS A 44 -14.23 -0.10 -6.87
N GLY A 45 -13.33 0.24 -5.93
CA GLY A 45 -11.89 0.10 -6.12
C GLY A 45 -11.38 -1.30 -5.75
N PRO A 46 -10.07 -1.52 -5.87
CA PRO A 46 -9.43 -2.79 -5.50
C PRO A 46 -9.50 -3.03 -3.98
N THR A 47 -9.46 -4.29 -3.57
CA THR A 47 -9.24 -4.70 -2.18
C THR A 47 -7.78 -4.46 -1.78
N LEU A 48 -7.45 -4.60 -0.49
CA LEU A 48 -6.09 -4.39 0.00
C LEU A 48 -5.08 -5.30 -0.72
N ILE A 49 -5.42 -6.58 -0.87
CA ILE A 49 -4.57 -7.53 -1.62
C ILE A 49 -4.48 -7.14 -3.09
N GLY A 50 -5.60 -6.81 -3.74
CA GLY A 50 -5.58 -6.37 -5.14
C GLY A 50 -4.76 -5.09 -5.37
N ALA A 51 -4.75 -4.18 -4.39
CA ALA A 51 -3.91 -3.00 -4.44
C ALA A 51 -2.41 -3.35 -4.27
N LEU A 52 -2.06 -4.29 -3.39
CA LEU A 52 -0.68 -4.76 -3.22
C LEU A 52 -0.18 -5.51 -4.47
N ASP A 53 -0.99 -6.37 -5.07
CA ASP A 53 -0.64 -7.10 -6.30
C ASP A 53 -0.45 -6.16 -7.49
N SER A 54 -1.11 -5.01 -7.49
CA SER A 54 -0.95 -3.98 -8.53
C SER A 54 0.38 -3.22 -8.44
N VAL A 55 1.12 -3.35 -7.33
CA VAL A 55 2.39 -2.66 -7.15
C VAL A 55 3.44 -3.35 -8.01
N THR A 56 4.04 -2.60 -8.93
CA THR A 56 5.14 -3.09 -9.75
C THR A 56 6.36 -3.38 -8.88
N PRO A 57 6.94 -4.59 -8.93
CA PRO A 57 8.14 -4.90 -8.17
C PRO A 57 9.31 -4.03 -8.66
N PRO A 58 10.14 -3.48 -7.75
CA PRO A 58 11.32 -2.74 -8.14
C PRO A 58 12.35 -3.66 -8.79
N GLU A 59 13.16 -3.11 -9.68
CA GLU A 59 14.26 -3.83 -10.30
C GLU A 59 15.26 -4.30 -9.23
N ARG A 60 15.58 -5.59 -9.23
CA ARG A 60 16.54 -6.15 -8.28
C ARG A 60 17.94 -5.68 -8.66
N PRO A 61 18.68 -4.99 -7.77
CA PRO A 61 20.02 -4.51 -8.08
C PRO A 61 21.02 -5.67 -7.99
N VAL A 62 21.08 -6.50 -9.04
CA VAL A 62 22.02 -7.63 -9.15
C VAL A 62 23.44 -7.18 -9.53
N ASP A 63 23.58 -6.00 -10.14
CA ASP A 63 24.87 -5.46 -10.57
C ASP A 63 25.65 -4.74 -9.45
N LYS A 64 25.05 -4.58 -8.27
CA LYS A 64 25.67 -3.88 -7.13
C LYS A 64 26.31 -4.89 -6.17
N PRO A 65 27.41 -4.50 -5.49
CA PRO A 65 28.01 -5.34 -4.46
C PRO A 65 27.00 -5.74 -3.38
N LEU A 66 27.09 -6.99 -2.90
CA LEU A 66 26.23 -7.50 -1.84
C LEU A 66 26.28 -6.59 -0.60
N ARG A 67 25.11 -6.23 -0.09
CA ARG A 67 24.91 -5.53 1.17
C ARG A 67 23.80 -6.25 1.91
N LEU A 68 24.12 -6.82 3.08
CA LEU A 68 23.19 -7.60 3.88
C LEU A 68 23.21 -7.06 5.30
N PRO A 69 22.34 -6.09 5.64
CA PRO A 69 22.23 -5.57 7.00
C PRO A 69 21.73 -6.70 7.91
N LEU A 70 22.43 -6.96 9.01
CA LEU A 70 21.99 -7.92 10.01
C LEU A 70 20.86 -7.29 10.83
N GLN A 71 19.68 -7.92 10.81
CA GLN A 71 18.49 -7.43 11.52
C GLN A 71 18.46 -7.90 12.97
N ASP A 72 18.74 -9.18 13.22
CA ASP A 72 18.75 -9.77 14.55
C ASP A 72 19.87 -10.82 14.66
N VAL A 73 20.41 -10.96 15.87
CA VAL A 73 21.40 -11.98 16.23
C VAL A 73 20.82 -12.81 17.37
N TYR A 74 20.73 -14.12 17.16
CA TYR A 74 20.31 -15.07 18.20
C TYR A 74 21.55 -15.76 18.78
N SER A 75 21.52 -16.04 20.09
CA SER A 75 22.55 -16.80 20.82
C SER A 75 22.04 -18.17 21.20
#